data_AF-A0A8D8AGG5-F1
#
_entry.id   AF-A0A8D8AGG5-F1
#
_cell.length_a   1.000
_cell.length_b   1.000
_cell.length_c   1.000
_cell.angle_alpha   90.00
_cell.angle_beta   90.00
_cell.angle_gamma   90.00
#
_symmetry.space_group_name_H-M   'P 1'
#
loop_
_entity.id
_entity.type
_entity.pdbx_description
1 polymer ?
#
loop_
_entity_poly.entity_id
_entity_poly.type
_entity_poly.pdbx_seq_one_letter_code
_entity_poly.pdbx_strand_id
1 'polypeptide(L)'
;MDQVVQVISAKYPCRKALIQKLYQLFGDGDPFPPAVYLYGHTSTGKSSILQAFLPLLDSSTSWAILSAIECYTNKILFETILNRLTGHVPCAANGYASLSSVDSMKDVVAQL
;
A
#
# COMPACT_ATOMS: atom_id res chain seq x y z
N MET A 1 2.60 16.13 10.96
CA MET A 1 1.38 15.65 11.66
C MET A 1 0.09 16.28 11.12
N ASP A 2 -0.21 17.54 11.41
CA ASP A 2 -1.58 18.05 11.23
C ASP A 2 -2.02 18.29 9.78
N GLN A 3 -1.10 18.64 8.88
CA GLN A 3 -1.48 18.95 7.49
C GLN A 3 -2.05 17.73 6.77
N VAL A 4 -1.39 16.57 6.83
CA VAL A 4 -1.87 15.32 6.21
C VAL A 4 -3.22 14.90 6.79
N VAL A 5 -3.33 14.91 8.11
CA VAL A 5 -4.58 14.56 8.81
C VAL A 5 -5.71 15.50 8.42
N GLN A 6 -5.45 16.81 8.32
CA GLN A 6 -6.48 17.79 7.94
C GLN A 6 -6.92 17.64 6.48
N VAL A 7 -5.98 17.44 5.55
CA VAL A 7 -6.30 17.23 4.13
C VAL A 7 -7.21 16.02 3.94
N ILE A 8 -6.88 14.90 4.58
CA ILE A 8 -7.68 13.68 4.48
C ILE A 8 -9.00 13.83 5.22
N SER A 9 -9.01 14.48 6.39
CA SER A 9 -10.24 14.69 7.18
C SER A 9 -11.23 15.62 6.47
N ALA A 10 -10.76 16.55 5.64
CA ALA A 10 -11.62 17.39 4.80
C ALA A 10 -12.32 16.56 3.71
N LYS A 11 -11.63 15.55 3.16
CA LYS A 11 -12.19 14.64 2.15
C LYS A 11 -13.12 13.57 2.75
N TYR A 12 -12.83 13.13 3.98
CA TYR A 12 -13.59 12.08 4.68
C TYR A 12 -14.11 12.59 6.04
N PRO A 13 -15.26 13.30 6.06
CA PRO A 13 -15.84 13.79 7.30
C PRO A 13 -16.16 12.63 8.25
N CYS A 14 -16.16 12.91 9.56
CA CYS A 14 -16.46 11.96 10.64
C CYS A 14 -15.48 10.78 10.79
N ARG A 15 -14.36 10.75 10.05
CA ARG A 15 -13.32 9.69 10.13
C ARG A 15 -11.98 10.16 10.72
N LYS A 16 -11.95 11.36 11.30
CA LYS A 16 -10.73 11.98 11.86
C LYS A 16 -9.98 11.09 12.86
N ALA A 17 -10.69 10.43 13.78
CA ALA A 17 -10.06 9.57 14.79
C ALA A 17 -9.32 8.37 14.18
N LEU A 18 -9.85 7.80 13.10
CA LEU A 18 -9.21 6.69 12.37
C LEU A 18 -7.98 7.18 11.60
N ILE A 19 -8.10 8.34 10.95
CA ILE A 19 -7.00 8.97 10.20
C ILE A 19 -5.85 9.34 11.16
N GLN A 20 -6.16 9.86 12.34
CA GLN A 20 -5.16 10.15 13.37
C GLN A 20 -4.43 8.89 13.84
N LYS A 21 -5.16 7.79 14.08
CA LYS A 21 -4.53 6.51 14.44
C LYS A 21 -3.65 5.96 13.32
N LEU A 22 -4.10 6.04 12.06
CA LEU A 22 -3.26 5.64 10.92
C LEU A 22 -2.00 6.50 10.82
N TYR A 23 -2.11 7.81 11.03
CA TYR A 23 -0.95 8.70 11.06
C TYR A 23 -0.01 8.35 12.21
N GLN A 24 -0.51 8.04 13.41
CA GLN A 24 0.35 7.62 14.53
C GLN A 24 1.10 6.31 14.26
N LEU A 25 0.56 5.43 13.41
CA LEU A 25 1.18 4.14 13.08
C LEU A 25 2.20 4.24 11.93
N PHE A 26 1.98 5.14 10.97
CA PHE A 26 2.76 5.20 9.73
C PHE A 26 3.40 6.57 9.42
N GLY A 27 3.04 7.63 10.15
CA GLY A 27 3.35 9.01 9.78
C GLY A 27 4.60 9.61 10.42
N ASP A 28 5.20 8.95 11.42
CA ASP A 28 6.41 9.43 12.11
C ASP A 28 7.69 8.71 11.63
N GLY A 29 7.58 7.90 10.57
CA GLY A 29 8.66 7.08 10.06
C GLY A 29 8.93 5.84 10.91
N ASP A 30 10.00 5.13 10.60
CA ASP A 30 10.37 3.85 11.20
C ASP A 30 10.53 3.96 12.74
N PRO A 31 10.14 2.95 13.54
CA PRO A 31 9.70 1.61 13.13
C PRO A 31 8.21 1.50 12.80
N PHE A 32 7.89 0.95 11.63
CA PHE A 32 6.51 0.56 11.33
C PHE A 32 6.06 -0.66 12.15
N PRO A 33 4.77 -0.73 12.55
CA PRO A 33 4.22 -1.95 13.11
C PRO A 33 4.32 -3.12 12.10
N PRO A 34 4.65 -4.35 12.55
CA PRO A 34 4.92 -5.47 11.65
C PRO A 34 3.69 -5.91 10.82
N ALA A 35 2.48 -5.68 11.34
CA ALA A 35 1.24 -5.89 10.61
C ALA A 35 0.12 -5.03 11.21
N VAL A 36 -0.73 -4.47 10.35
CA VAL A 36 -1.94 -3.73 10.75
C VAL A 36 -3.14 -4.30 10.01
N TYR A 37 -4.17 -4.69 10.76
CA TYR A 37 -5.41 -5.21 10.19
C TYR A 37 -6.55 -4.21 10.36
N LEU A 38 -7.04 -3.67 9.24
CA LEU A 38 -8.13 -2.69 9.22
C LEU A 38 -9.46 -3.36 8.88
N TYR A 39 -10.35 -3.50 9.87
CA TYR A 39 -11.62 -4.19 9.71
C TYR A 39 -12.85 -3.29 9.56
N GLY A 40 -13.91 -3.81 8.94
CA GLY A 40 -15.30 -3.37 9.08
C GLY A 40 -16.11 -3.60 7.80
N HIS A 41 -17.37 -3.17 7.80
CA HIS A 41 -18.29 -3.42 6.68
C HIS A 41 -17.85 -2.84 5.33
N THR A 42 -18.37 -3.41 4.25
CA THR A 42 -18.25 -2.87 2.89
C THR A 42 -18.88 -1.46 2.82
N SER A 43 -18.49 -0.65 1.83
CA SER A 43 -18.99 0.74 1.66
C SER A 43 -18.59 1.76 2.75
N THR A 44 -17.76 1.39 3.71
CA THR A 44 -17.27 2.33 4.75
C THR A 44 -16.08 3.20 4.31
N GLY A 45 -15.62 3.06 3.07
CA GLY A 45 -14.56 3.90 2.50
C GLY A 45 -13.13 3.60 2.98
N LYS A 46 -12.90 2.51 3.73
CA LYS A 46 -11.58 2.13 4.25
C LYS A 46 -10.47 2.12 3.18
N SER A 47 -10.71 1.43 2.06
CA SER A 47 -9.74 1.36 0.96
C SER A 47 -9.49 2.73 0.33
N SER A 48 -10.52 3.58 0.24
CA SER A 48 -10.40 4.93 -0.31
C SER A 48 -9.58 5.84 0.61
N ILE A 49 -9.75 5.73 1.94
CA ILE A 49 -8.93 6.45 2.92
C ILE A 49 -7.46 6.03 2.79
N LEU A 50 -7.16 4.73 2.67
CA LEU A 50 -5.79 4.23 2.50
C LEU A 50 -5.17 4.72 1.19
N GLN A 51 -5.92 4.70 0.08
CA GLN A 51 -5.48 5.23 -1.22
C GLN A 51 -5.17 6.72 -1.17
N ALA A 52 -5.87 7.51 -0.34
CA ALA A 52 -5.58 8.92 -0.15
C ALA A 52 -4.44 9.17 0.84
N PHE A 53 -4.22 8.26 1.80
CA PHE A 53 -3.22 8.40 2.85
C PHE A 53 -1.81 8.01 2.39
N LEU A 54 -1.65 6.90 1.67
CA LEU A 54 -0.34 6.38 1.27
C LEU A 54 0.49 7.37 0.42
N PRO A 55 -0.08 8.10 -0.57
CA PRO A 55 0.68 9.10 -1.33
C PRO A 55 1.11 10.33 -0.52
N LEU A 56 0.53 10.53 0.66
CA LEU A 56 0.86 11.65 1.56
C LEU A 56 1.89 11.27 2.62
N LEU A 57 2.34 10.02 2.65
CA LEU A 57 3.50 9.61 3.45
C LEU A 57 4.79 10.18 2.87
N ASP A 58 5.85 10.18 3.67
CA ASP A 58 7.16 10.70 3.27
C ASP A 58 7.65 10.08 1.96
N SER A 59 8.30 10.91 1.13
CA SER A 59 8.77 10.53 -0.21
C SER A 59 9.78 9.38 -0.23
N SER A 60 10.39 9.06 0.92
CA SER A 60 11.28 7.91 1.11
C SER A 60 10.53 6.59 1.30
N THR A 61 9.22 6.60 1.53
CA THR A 61 8.42 5.41 1.83
C THR A 61 7.81 4.85 0.55
N SER A 62 8.32 3.70 0.10
CA SER A 62 7.70 2.94 -0.99
C SER A 62 6.43 2.24 -0.49
N TRP A 63 5.35 2.39 -1.24
CA TRP A 63 4.06 1.76 -0.92
C TRP A 63 3.48 1.08 -2.15
N ALA A 64 2.71 0.02 -1.92
CA ALA A 64 2.00 -0.72 -2.94
C ALA A 64 0.56 -1.00 -2.49
N ILE A 65 -0.40 -0.76 -3.38
CA ILE A 65 -1.81 -1.11 -3.17
C ILE A 65 -2.15 -2.21 -4.17
N LEU A 66 -2.71 -3.30 -3.67
CA LEU A 66 -3.10 -4.45 -4.47
C LEU A 66 -4.43 -5.03 -3.98
N SER A 67 -5.14 -5.69 -4.89
CA SER A 67 -6.35 -6.44 -4.60
C SER A 67 -6.03 -7.93 -4.52
N ALA A 68 -6.33 -8.55 -3.38
CA ALA A 68 -6.22 -10.01 -3.22
C ALA A 68 -7.19 -10.78 -4.14
N ILE A 69 -8.24 -10.12 -4.64
CA ILE A 69 -9.19 -10.72 -5.59
C ILE A 69 -8.57 -10.83 -6.99
N GLU A 70 -7.79 -9.83 -7.39
CA GLU A 70 -7.06 -9.84 -8.67
C GLU A 70 -5.85 -10.79 -8.59
N CYS A 71 -5.21 -10.89 -7.43
CA CYS A 71 -4.06 -11.76 -7.18
C CYS A 71 -4.51 -13.17 -6.77
N TYR A 72 -5.14 -13.90 -7.70
CA TYR A 72 -5.74 -15.22 -7.44
C TYR A 72 -4.71 -16.35 -7.20
N THR A 73 -3.41 -16.09 -7.39
CA THR A 73 -2.33 -17.02 -7.00
C THR A 73 -1.25 -16.29 -6.22
N ASN A 74 -0.54 -17.04 -5.36
CA ASN A 74 0.61 -16.51 -4.61
C ASN A 74 1.69 -15.95 -5.51
N LYS A 75 1.94 -16.58 -6.67
CA LYS A 75 2.90 -16.09 -7.67
C LYS A 75 2.53 -14.70 -8.16
N ILE A 76 1.29 -14.50 -8.61
CA ILE A 76 0.80 -13.19 -9.08
C ILE A 76 0.87 -12.16 -7.95
N LEU A 77 0.52 -12.56 -6.72
CA LEU A 77 0.60 -11.70 -5.55
C LEU A 77 2.03 -11.19 -5.33
N PHE A 78 3.01 -12.10 -5.29
CA PHE A 78 4.41 -11.75 -5.03
C PHE A 78 5.03 -10.94 -6.17
N GLU A 79 4.81 -11.35 -7.42
CA GLU A 79 5.27 -10.59 -8.59
C GLU A 79 4.67 -9.18 -8.62
N THR A 80 3.37 -9.03 -8.29
CA THR A 80 2.71 -7.73 -8.24
C THR A 80 3.28 -6.85 -7.13
N ILE A 81 3.54 -7.40 -5.94
CA ILE A 81 4.19 -6.67 -4.84
C ILE A 81 5.56 -6.16 -5.29
N LEU A 82 6.40 -7.02 -5.84
CA LEU A 82 7.74 -6.68 -6.28
C LEU A 82 7.72 -5.61 -7.39
N ASN A 83 6.89 -5.80 -8.41
CA ASN A 83 6.73 -4.86 -9.51
C ASN A 83 6.32 -3.47 -9.01
N ARG A 84 5.37 -3.39 -8.07
CA ARG A 84 4.89 -2.11 -7.51
C ARG A 84 5.95 -1.42 -6.65
N LEU A 85 6.67 -2.17 -5.81
CA LEU A 85 7.69 -1.60 -4.92
C LEU A 85 8.93 -1.09 -5.69
N THR A 86 9.28 -1.74 -6.79
CA THR A 86 10.40 -1.36 -7.66
C THR A 86 10.02 -0.33 -8.73
N GLY A 87 8.74 0.05 -8.82
CA GLY A 87 8.23 0.93 -9.87
C GLY A 87 8.20 0.29 -11.27
N HIS A 88 8.37 -1.02 -11.36
CA HIS A 88 8.30 -1.75 -12.62
C HIS A 88 6.83 -1.90 -13.08
N VAL A 89 6.53 -1.36 -14.27
CA VAL A 89 5.21 -1.47 -14.89
C VAL A 89 5.34 -2.34 -16.15
N PRO A 90 4.66 -3.50 -16.21
CA PRO A 90 4.60 -4.31 -17.42
C PRO A 90 4.02 -3.47 -18.57
N CYS A 91 4.87 -3.12 -19.53
CA CYS A 91 4.49 -2.32 -20.70
C CYS A 91 4.82 -3.08 -21.98
N ALA A 92 4.27 -2.62 -23.12
CA ALA A 92 4.54 -3.22 -24.42
C ALA A 92 6.04 -3.27 -24.76
N ALA A 93 6.83 -2.30 -24.27
CA ALA A 93 8.28 -2.26 -24.47
C ALA A 93 9.02 -3.39 -23.72
N ASN A 94 8.46 -3.88 -22.61
CA ASN A 94 9.04 -4.94 -21.79
C ASN A 94 8.36 -6.30 -22.03
N GLY A 95 7.57 -6.43 -23.12
CA GLY A 95 6.87 -7.66 -23.45
C GLY A 95 5.81 -8.10 -22.43
N TYR A 96 5.29 -7.16 -21.62
CA TYR A 96 4.38 -7.44 -20.49
C TYR A 96 4.95 -8.41 -19.44
N ALA A 97 6.28 -8.58 -19.39
CA ALA A 97 6.90 -9.44 -18.39
C ALA A 97 6.87 -8.80 -16.99
N SER A 98 6.87 -9.63 -15.94
CA SER A 98 7.21 -9.22 -14.57
C SER A 98 8.72 -9.00 -14.44
N LEU A 99 9.15 -8.20 -13.46
CA LEU A 99 10.58 -7.94 -13.21
C LEU A 99 11.38 -9.24 -13.04
N SER A 100 10.79 -10.21 -12.34
CA SER A 100 11.30 -11.56 -12.20
C SER A 100 10.14 -12.52 -11.90
N SER A 101 10.33 -13.80 -12.20
CA SER A 101 9.40 -14.83 -11.74
C SER A 101 9.70 -15.15 -10.28
N VAL A 102 8.75 -14.87 -9.40
CA VAL A 102 8.90 -15.06 -7.95
C VAL A 102 7.88 -16.07 -7.48
N ASP A 103 8.33 -17.20 -6.92
CA ASP A 103 7.43 -18.25 -6.44
C ASP A 103 7.33 -18.28 -4.90
N SER A 104 8.32 -17.70 -4.18
CA SER A 104 8.34 -17.64 -2.71
C SER A 104 8.54 -16.22 -2.17
N MET A 105 8.03 -15.96 -0.96
CA MET A 105 8.30 -14.71 -0.24
C MET A 105 9.80 -14.47 -0.01
N LYS A 106 10.60 -15.53 0.12
CA LYS A 106 12.06 -15.41 0.25
C LYS A 106 12.69 -14.72 -0.97
N ASP A 107 12.17 -15.02 -2.15
CA ASP A 107 12.67 -14.46 -3.41
C ASP A 107 12.29 -12.98 -3.52
N VAL A 108 11.15 -12.56 -2.96
CA VAL A 108 10.77 -11.13 -2.84
C VAL A 108 11.78 -10.38 -2.00
N VAL A 109 12.12 -10.92 -0.82
CA VAL A 109 13.08 -10.29 0.10
C VAL A 109 14.49 -10.24 -0.50
N ALA A 110 14.86 -11.21 -1.33
CA ALA A 110 16.16 -11.22 -2.00
C ALA A 110 16.30 -10.16 -3.12
N GLN A 111 15.20 -9.58 -3.59
CA GLN A 111 15.16 -8.64 -4.72
C GLN A 111 14.80 -7.20 -4.32
N LEU A 112 14.43 -6.97 -3.06
CA LEU A 112 14.22 -5.64 -2.46
C LEU A 112 15.53 -5.11 -1.87
#